data_AF-A0AAN6IDJ0-F1
#
_entry.id   AF-A0AAN6IDJ0-F1
#
_cell.length_a   1.000
_cell.length_b   1.000
_cell.length_c   1.000
_cell.angle_alpha   90.00
_cell.angle_beta   90.00
_cell.angle_gamma   90.00
#
_symmetry.space_group_name_H-M   'P 1'
#
loop_
_entity.id
_entity.type
_entity.pdbx_description
1 polymer ?
#
loop_
_entity_poly.entity_id
_entity_poly.type
_entity_poly.pdbx_seq_one_letter_code
_entity_poly.pdbx_strand_id
1 'polypeptide(L)'
;MSVSTSSSVAEGIRLNRLLSGATEVGSTATQNNPQEQGTLLKEESYSFFSTLLTAKSVKSPLILRPWNPHLLEQTFSNENNFRATSEVGVLRIDQHGTSWSPALSDEEISHHWKSPTPSSSPSVDTSCPEHTLVVFFIHLEFEKAAQYERKASISRQCLQDLTAHIGVHDAAVQNLLGRPDYWSAFWRRKDIQGKQAVGYEFYCQHPRWLQIGRYDKKVHRAPCSVYLHHDATLNTSYYVISAAANDSCMTGLLEEMGVPEQKTSYFTSTTSQATGDPFLIHAIVSGYAYQQSTQYLADVRGRLMAEIAEVNNYSKESYAAPRPGEPGAHDGRKKLESITKNLHLVSQTCDTGIANADMSIMLCKEMLDAYAAFSKSDTLQGPPLEPRRQLQDSLGWVLKTWHCQKNWLISYKARKDTAMNFVYNLVTQQDNSVNIDIAHETARHSSSMHAITILTLVFLPGTFLAGAFGSGIFNKQDVHGISNIFWPFIYTLIPLTFVTLGLWFWRGRLERFYKWRQERLLKMKRVKDLEGGIETDTNGAPGRTA
;
A
#
# COMPACT_ATOMS: atom_id res chain seq x y z
N MET A 1 -55.09 56.15 7.45
CA MET A 1 -54.16 55.47 8.38
C MET A 1 -54.04 54.03 7.88
N SER A 2 -52.90 53.50 7.41
CA SER A 2 -51.56 53.40 8.02
C SER A 2 -51.57 52.61 9.34
N VAL A 3 -50.72 51.59 9.58
CA VAL A 3 -49.63 51.03 8.75
C VAL A 3 -49.35 49.56 9.13
N SER A 4 -48.62 48.86 8.28
CA SER A 4 -48.14 47.47 8.39
C SER A 4 -47.37 47.07 9.66
N THR A 5 -47.34 45.76 9.95
CA THR A 5 -46.07 45.03 10.15
C THR A 5 -46.13 43.64 9.49
N SER A 6 -45.00 43.21 8.93
CA SER A 6 -44.84 42.01 8.11
C SER A 6 -44.03 40.94 8.81
N SER A 7 -44.43 39.66 8.71
CA SER A 7 -43.60 38.51 9.08
C SER A 7 -43.40 37.60 7.87
N SER A 8 -42.30 37.80 7.14
CA SER A 8 -41.86 36.89 6.08
C SER A 8 -41.28 35.61 6.70
N VAL A 9 -42.05 34.52 6.67
CA VAL A 9 -41.51 33.18 6.94
C VAL A 9 -40.57 32.81 5.79
N ALA A 10 -39.29 32.62 6.08
CA ALA A 10 -38.31 32.20 5.08
C ALA A 10 -38.60 30.76 4.64
N GLU A 11 -39.03 30.57 3.38
CA GLU A 11 -39.15 29.25 2.80
C GLU A 11 -37.77 28.61 2.66
N GLY A 12 -37.60 27.43 3.25
CA GLY A 12 -36.35 26.68 3.20
C GLY A 12 -35.98 26.31 1.76
N ILE A 13 -34.84 26.82 1.28
CA ILE A 13 -34.27 26.49 -0.02
C ILE A 13 -34.00 24.98 -0.06
N ARG A 14 -34.78 24.25 -0.86
CA ARG A 14 -34.67 22.79 -0.99
C ARG A 14 -33.31 22.41 -1.61
N LEU A 15 -32.45 21.75 -0.83
CA LEU A 15 -31.12 21.26 -1.27
C LEU A 15 -31.15 20.37 -2.52
N ASN A 16 -32.29 19.74 -2.84
CA ASN A 16 -32.40 18.69 -3.86
C ASN A 16 -32.23 19.15 -5.33
N ARG A 17 -32.00 20.43 -5.64
CA ARG A 17 -31.99 20.92 -7.03
C ARG A 17 -30.62 21.33 -7.61
N LEU A 18 -29.51 21.21 -6.87
CA LEU A 18 -28.19 21.68 -7.36
C LEU A 18 -26.99 20.73 -7.16
N LEU A 19 -27.10 19.63 -6.42
CA LEU A 19 -25.98 18.70 -6.15
C LEU A 19 -25.99 17.47 -7.08
N SER A 20 -26.09 17.77 -8.37
CA SER A 20 -25.85 16.86 -9.49
C SER A 20 -25.75 17.74 -10.72
N GLY A 21 -24.55 17.85 -11.30
CA GLY A 21 -24.27 18.73 -12.44
C GLY A 21 -24.96 18.30 -13.75
N ALA A 22 -26.29 18.41 -13.79
CA ALA A 22 -27.12 18.35 -14.97
C ALA A 22 -27.50 19.79 -15.34
N THR A 23 -26.84 20.33 -16.37
CA THR A 23 -27.23 21.60 -16.98
C THR A 23 -28.62 21.46 -17.61
N GLU A 24 -29.63 22.18 -17.09
CA GLU A 24 -30.92 22.30 -17.79
C GLU A 24 -30.68 23.13 -19.07
N VAL A 25 -30.63 22.47 -20.23
CA VAL A 25 -30.59 23.14 -21.54
C VAL A 25 -31.96 23.76 -21.79
N GLY A 26 -32.04 25.09 -21.75
CA GLY A 26 -33.24 25.83 -22.17
C GLY A 26 -33.52 25.57 -23.66
N SER A 27 -34.68 24.99 -23.97
CA SER A 27 -35.03 24.59 -25.34
C SER A 27 -35.41 25.80 -26.20
N THR A 28 -34.45 26.38 -26.92
CA THR A 28 -34.74 27.22 -28.08
C THR A 28 -35.14 26.33 -29.26
N ALA A 29 -36.39 26.42 -29.68
CA ALA A 29 -36.93 25.62 -30.77
C ALA A 29 -36.53 26.20 -32.14
N THR A 30 -35.69 25.50 -32.88
CA THR A 30 -35.53 25.67 -34.33
C THR A 30 -36.11 24.46 -35.05
N GLN A 31 -37.23 24.66 -35.74
CA GLN A 31 -37.80 23.66 -36.65
C GLN A 31 -36.87 23.48 -37.87
N ASN A 32 -36.66 22.23 -38.30
CA ASN A 32 -36.50 21.88 -39.71
C ASN A 32 -36.79 20.37 -39.92
N ASN A 33 -37.20 20.02 -41.14
CA ASN A 33 -37.98 18.81 -41.46
C ASN A 33 -37.13 17.53 -41.73
N PRO A 34 -37.74 16.32 -41.74
CA PRO A 34 -37.01 15.04 -41.73
C PRO A 34 -36.99 14.25 -43.06
N GLN A 35 -35.91 13.48 -43.27
CA GLN A 35 -35.74 12.25 -44.05
C GLN A 35 -34.57 11.46 -43.37
N GLU A 36 -34.43 10.12 -43.40
CA GLU A 36 -35.24 9.08 -44.05
C GLU A 36 -35.17 7.69 -43.33
N GLN A 37 -36.23 6.89 -43.53
CA GLN A 37 -36.38 5.42 -43.60
C GLN A 37 -35.33 4.42 -43.02
N GLY A 38 -35.84 3.38 -42.33
CA GLY A 38 -35.03 2.21 -41.92
C GLY A 38 -35.69 1.24 -40.91
N THR A 39 -36.66 0.45 -41.39
CA THR A 39 -37.09 -0.89 -40.90
C THR A 39 -35.97 -1.75 -40.30
N LEU A 40 -36.16 -2.73 -39.40
CA LEU A 40 -37.34 -3.49 -38.93
C LEU A 40 -36.94 -4.27 -37.65
N LEU A 41 -37.86 -4.54 -36.71
CA LEU A 41 -38.15 -5.88 -36.16
C LEU A 41 -39.32 -5.86 -35.15
N LYS A 42 -40.07 -6.96 -35.12
CA LYS A 42 -41.32 -7.18 -34.36
C LYS A 42 -41.09 -7.23 -32.82
N GLU A 43 -41.92 -6.57 -32.02
CA GLU A 43 -43.22 -7.06 -31.49
C GLU A 43 -43.07 -8.29 -30.59
N GLU A 44 -43.16 -8.08 -29.27
CA GLU A 44 -44.06 -8.90 -28.43
C GLU A 44 -44.54 -8.12 -27.19
N SER A 45 -45.84 -8.25 -26.96
CA SER A 45 -46.70 -7.50 -26.04
C SER A 45 -46.29 -7.52 -24.57
N TYR A 46 -46.58 -6.43 -23.84
CA TYR A 46 -47.52 -6.45 -22.70
C TYR A 46 -48.04 -5.04 -22.38
N SER A 47 -49.30 -4.77 -22.75
CA SER A 47 -50.01 -3.54 -22.44
C SER A 47 -50.58 -3.58 -21.01
N PHE A 48 -49.98 -2.86 -20.05
CA PHE A 48 -50.60 -2.71 -18.72
C PHE A 48 -50.41 -1.35 -18.00
N PHE A 49 -49.82 -0.33 -18.66
CA PHE A 49 -49.61 0.99 -18.05
C PHE A 49 -49.96 2.17 -19.00
N SER A 50 -51.13 2.11 -19.65
CA SER A 50 -51.63 3.19 -20.52
C SER A 50 -52.39 4.31 -19.79
N THR A 51 -52.32 4.38 -18.45
CA THR A 51 -53.10 5.34 -17.64
C THR A 51 -52.25 6.11 -16.63
N LEU A 52 -51.16 6.75 -17.11
CA LEU A 52 -50.49 7.83 -16.36
C LEU A 52 -49.75 8.83 -17.28
N LEU A 53 -50.39 9.18 -18.40
CA LEU A 53 -49.99 10.26 -19.30
C LEU A 53 -50.41 11.64 -18.75
N THR A 54 -49.77 12.15 -17.70
CA THR A 54 -49.69 13.60 -17.39
C THR A 54 -48.50 13.95 -16.48
N ALA A 55 -47.29 13.59 -16.89
CA ALA A 55 -46.08 14.27 -16.42
C ALA A 55 -45.08 14.35 -17.57
N LYS A 56 -44.74 15.57 -18.00
CA LYS A 56 -43.54 15.79 -18.82
C LYS A 56 -42.32 15.56 -17.92
N SER A 57 -41.98 14.30 -17.71
CA SER A 57 -40.68 13.93 -17.17
C SER A 57 -39.64 14.33 -18.21
N VAL A 58 -38.99 15.47 -17.99
CA VAL A 58 -37.67 15.72 -18.53
C VAL A 58 -36.81 14.59 -17.98
N LYS A 59 -36.53 13.58 -18.82
CA LYS A 59 -35.66 12.47 -18.46
C LYS A 59 -34.28 13.08 -18.20
N SER A 60 -33.95 13.26 -16.92
CA SER A 60 -32.60 13.60 -16.50
C SER A 60 -31.64 12.64 -17.19
N PRO A 61 -30.52 13.10 -17.79
CA PRO A 61 -29.57 12.19 -18.41
C PRO A 61 -29.12 11.15 -17.39
N LEU A 62 -28.96 9.90 -17.83
CA LEU A 62 -28.44 8.81 -17.00
C LEU A 62 -26.96 9.10 -16.69
N ILE A 63 -26.73 9.87 -15.63
CA ILE A 63 -25.39 10.20 -15.13
C ILE A 63 -24.87 8.99 -14.36
N LEU A 64 -23.75 8.42 -14.82
CA LEU A 64 -23.01 7.43 -14.05
C LEU A 64 -22.47 8.10 -12.77
N ARG A 65 -22.94 7.62 -11.61
CA ARG A 65 -22.45 8.04 -10.29
C ARG A 65 -21.78 6.86 -9.59
N PRO A 66 -20.48 6.59 -9.84
CA PRO A 66 -19.70 5.62 -9.07
C PRO A 66 -19.46 6.03 -7.59
N TRP A 67 -20.04 7.14 -7.12
CA TRP A 67 -20.04 7.57 -5.72
C TRP A 67 -21.46 7.66 -5.17
N ASN A 68 -21.62 7.49 -3.85
CA ASN A 68 -22.89 7.72 -3.17
C ASN A 68 -23.09 9.22 -2.87
N PRO A 69 -24.14 9.89 -3.41
CA PRO A 69 -24.37 11.31 -3.16
C PRO A 69 -24.83 11.61 -1.71
N HIS A 70 -25.55 10.70 -1.05
CA HIS A 70 -25.97 10.87 0.35
C HIS A 70 -24.79 10.98 1.32
N LEU A 71 -23.63 10.46 0.91
CA LEU A 71 -22.40 10.54 1.69
C LEU A 71 -21.90 11.99 1.81
N LEU A 72 -22.24 12.86 0.85
CA LEU A 72 -21.95 14.31 0.90
C LEU A 72 -22.84 15.02 1.92
N GLU A 73 -24.14 14.71 1.95
CA GLU A 73 -25.09 15.22 2.95
C GLU A 73 -24.64 14.84 4.37
N GLN A 74 -24.25 13.57 4.56
CA GLN A 74 -23.65 13.09 5.81
C GLN A 74 -22.36 13.85 6.16
N THR A 75 -21.49 14.08 5.18
CA THR A 75 -20.21 14.80 5.37
C THR A 75 -20.42 16.25 5.83
N PHE A 76 -21.41 16.97 5.28
CA PHE A 76 -21.74 18.31 5.76
C PHE A 76 -22.51 18.32 7.09
N SER A 77 -23.21 17.24 7.43
CA SER A 77 -23.95 17.13 8.69
C SER A 77 -23.05 16.95 9.94
N ASN A 78 -21.86 16.35 9.79
CA ASN A 78 -20.93 16.15 10.91
C ASN A 78 -20.06 17.41 11.14
N GLU A 79 -20.38 18.17 12.18
CA GLU A 79 -19.67 19.41 12.51
C GLU A 79 -18.20 19.19 12.89
N ASN A 80 -17.81 17.99 13.34
CA ASN A 80 -16.41 17.66 13.66
C ASN A 80 -15.50 17.63 12.43
N ASN A 81 -16.06 17.54 11.21
CA ASN A 81 -15.30 17.62 9.96
C ASN A 81 -14.75 19.03 9.70
N PHE A 82 -15.27 20.07 10.38
CA PHE A 82 -15.00 21.48 10.07
C PHE A 82 -14.50 22.25 11.29
N ARG A 83 -13.89 23.41 11.04
CA ARG A 83 -13.58 24.39 12.09
C ARG A 83 -14.74 25.37 12.27
N ALA A 84 -14.86 25.98 13.44
CA ALA A 84 -15.91 26.98 13.71
C ALA A 84 -15.69 28.28 12.92
N THR A 85 -14.43 28.67 12.76
CA THR A 85 -13.96 29.80 11.94
C THR A 85 -12.92 29.27 10.96
N SER A 86 -12.95 29.72 9.70
CA SER A 86 -11.94 29.31 8.72
C SER A 86 -10.56 29.86 9.07
N GLU A 87 -9.54 29.05 8.77
CA GLU A 87 -8.13 29.42 8.71
C GLU A 87 -7.59 28.80 7.41
N VAL A 88 -7.76 29.52 6.31
CA VAL A 88 -7.42 29.06 4.95
C VAL A 88 -6.34 29.98 4.37
N GLY A 89 -5.27 29.38 3.86
CA GLY A 89 -4.26 30.11 3.10
C GLY A 89 -4.74 30.36 1.68
N VAL A 90 -4.52 31.55 1.14
CA VAL A 90 -4.90 31.91 -0.24
C VAL A 90 -3.71 32.52 -0.97
N LEU A 91 -3.29 31.88 -2.06
CA LEU A 91 -2.35 32.44 -3.02
C LEU A 91 -3.14 32.91 -4.25
N ARG A 92 -3.01 34.19 -4.61
CA ARG A 92 -3.59 34.75 -5.83
C ARG A 92 -2.49 35.39 -6.67
N ILE A 93 -2.46 35.04 -7.95
CA ILE A 93 -1.51 35.59 -8.92
C ILE A 93 -2.32 36.10 -10.12
N ASP A 94 -2.12 37.36 -10.46
CA ASP A 94 -2.72 38.01 -11.61
C ASP A 94 -1.72 39.01 -12.24
N GLN A 95 -2.20 39.78 -13.22
CA GLN A 95 -1.44 40.81 -13.93
C GLN A 95 -0.85 41.91 -13.00
N HIS A 96 -1.38 42.08 -11.79
CA HIS A 96 -0.91 43.08 -10.83
C HIS A 96 0.16 42.55 -9.88
N GLY A 97 0.35 41.23 -9.81
CA GLY A 97 1.39 40.61 -8.99
C GLY A 97 1.04 39.24 -8.42
N THR A 98 1.95 38.74 -7.58
CA THR A 98 1.70 37.59 -6.70
C THR A 98 1.34 38.09 -5.30
N SER A 99 0.23 37.59 -4.76
CA SER A 99 -0.30 37.90 -3.43
C SER A 99 -0.49 36.61 -2.61
N TRP A 100 -0.06 36.63 -1.35
CA TRP A 100 -0.20 35.52 -0.41
C TRP A 100 -0.82 36.02 0.89
N SER A 101 -1.88 35.33 1.31
CA SER A 101 -2.62 35.56 2.54
C SER A 101 -2.61 34.27 3.37
N PRO A 102 -1.89 34.18 4.49
CA PRO A 102 -1.58 32.90 5.14
C PRO A 102 -2.75 32.28 5.91
N ALA A 103 -3.65 33.12 6.42
CA ALA A 103 -4.81 32.72 7.22
C ALA A 103 -5.91 33.77 7.07
N LEU A 104 -6.99 33.44 6.36
CA LEU A 104 -8.15 34.31 6.15
C LEU A 104 -9.41 33.77 6.86
N SER A 105 -10.28 34.67 7.32
CA SER A 105 -11.60 34.37 7.88
C SER A 105 -12.67 34.12 6.82
N ASP A 106 -13.82 33.56 7.21
CA ASP A 106 -14.97 33.27 6.34
C ASP A 106 -15.37 34.46 5.44
N GLU A 107 -15.40 35.68 6.00
CA GLU A 107 -15.72 36.93 5.29
C GLU A 107 -14.64 37.26 4.26
N GLU A 108 -13.38 37.25 4.68
CA GLU A 108 -12.21 37.61 3.87
C GLU A 108 -12.03 36.65 2.69
N ILE A 109 -12.08 35.34 2.92
CA ILE A 109 -11.95 34.33 1.86
C ILE A 109 -13.04 34.58 0.79
N SER A 110 -14.25 34.96 1.21
CA SER A 110 -15.35 35.19 0.29
C SER A 110 -15.09 36.33 -0.71
N HIS A 111 -14.25 37.33 -0.37
CA HIS A 111 -13.85 38.40 -1.30
C HIS A 111 -12.90 37.90 -2.42
N HIS A 112 -12.20 36.77 -2.23
CA HIS A 112 -11.30 36.23 -3.27
C HIS A 112 -12.05 35.53 -4.42
N TRP A 113 -13.34 35.22 -4.25
CA TRP A 113 -14.21 34.70 -5.32
C TRP A 113 -15.47 35.55 -5.58
N LYS A 114 -15.86 36.44 -4.65
CA LYS A 114 -16.92 37.44 -4.86
C LYS A 114 -16.29 38.76 -5.32
N SER A 115 -16.34 39.01 -6.64
CA SER A 115 -15.99 40.26 -7.37
C SER A 115 -14.55 40.35 -7.94
N PRO A 116 -14.27 41.22 -8.95
CA PRO A 116 -15.00 42.42 -9.34
C PRO A 116 -16.25 42.17 -10.18
N THR A 117 -17.35 42.83 -9.84
CA THR A 117 -18.31 43.29 -10.86
C THR A 117 -17.57 44.18 -11.86
N PRO A 118 -17.87 44.12 -13.17
CA PRO A 118 -17.28 45.06 -14.12
C PRO A 118 -17.63 46.48 -13.70
N SER A 119 -16.61 47.30 -13.41
CA SER A 119 -16.80 48.71 -13.10
C SER A 119 -17.42 49.39 -14.32
N SER A 120 -18.47 50.18 -14.10
CA SER A 120 -19.13 50.96 -15.13
C SER A 120 -18.25 52.15 -15.56
N SER A 121 -17.18 51.83 -16.30
CA SER A 121 -16.19 52.77 -16.83
C SER A 121 -15.67 52.22 -18.17
N PRO A 122 -16.23 52.64 -19.32
CA PRO A 122 -15.77 52.18 -20.63
C PRO A 122 -14.49 52.91 -21.03
N SER A 123 -13.36 52.48 -20.47
CA SER A 123 -12.03 52.87 -20.92
C SER A 123 -11.38 51.71 -21.66
N VAL A 124 -11.30 51.89 -22.98
CA VAL A 124 -10.62 51.06 -23.97
C VAL A 124 -9.27 50.54 -23.46
N ASP A 125 -9.14 49.22 -23.37
CA ASP A 125 -8.04 48.51 -24.04
C ASP A 125 -8.46 47.08 -24.40
N THR A 126 -8.08 46.63 -25.59
CA THR A 126 -8.58 45.38 -26.20
C THR A 126 -7.51 44.29 -26.17
N SER A 127 -7.04 43.94 -24.98
CA SER A 127 -6.17 42.79 -24.74
C SER A 127 -6.96 41.61 -24.20
N CYS A 128 -6.55 40.38 -24.55
CA CYS A 128 -7.08 39.17 -23.91
C CYS A 128 -6.76 39.22 -22.41
N PRO A 129 -7.70 38.84 -21.51
CA PRO A 129 -7.43 38.83 -20.07
C PRO A 129 -6.26 37.90 -19.76
N GLU A 130 -5.24 38.41 -19.07
CA GLU A 130 -4.10 37.61 -18.62
C GLU A 130 -4.54 36.53 -17.62
N HIS A 131 -3.80 35.42 -17.57
CA HIS A 131 -4.20 34.26 -16.78
C HIS A 131 -4.17 34.56 -15.28
N THR A 132 -5.32 34.41 -14.61
CA THR A 132 -5.42 34.58 -13.16
C THR A 132 -5.44 33.22 -12.46
N LEU A 133 -4.60 33.04 -11.46
CA LEU A 133 -4.49 31.80 -10.66
C LEU A 133 -4.87 32.09 -9.21
N VAL A 134 -5.82 31.33 -8.66
CA VAL A 134 -6.24 31.43 -7.24
C VAL A 134 -6.16 30.04 -6.61
N VAL A 135 -5.38 29.89 -5.54
CA VAL A 135 -5.14 28.61 -4.84
C VAL A 135 -5.57 28.73 -3.39
N PHE A 136 -6.53 27.90 -2.97
CA PHE A 136 -7.00 27.77 -1.60
C PHE A 136 -6.31 26.57 -0.92
N PHE A 137 -5.67 26.79 0.22
CA PHE A 137 -4.99 25.76 1.01
C PHE A 137 -5.78 25.43 2.27
N ILE A 138 -6.28 24.20 2.33
CA ILE A 138 -7.07 23.67 3.45
C ILE A 138 -6.19 22.69 4.23
N HIS A 139 -6.02 22.93 5.52
CA HIS A 139 -5.28 22.02 6.39
C HIS A 139 -6.18 20.93 6.96
N LEU A 140 -5.69 19.70 6.96
CA LEU A 140 -6.37 18.53 7.53
C LEU A 140 -5.65 18.06 8.79
N GLU A 141 -6.25 18.38 9.94
CA GLU A 141 -5.83 17.90 11.26
C GLU A 141 -6.51 16.57 11.60
N PHE A 142 -6.02 15.85 12.62
CA PHE A 142 -6.69 14.65 13.09
C PHE A 142 -7.76 14.98 14.12
N GLU A 143 -8.96 14.46 13.88
CA GLU A 143 -10.08 14.52 14.82
C GLU A 143 -10.80 13.18 14.80
N LYS A 144 -10.82 12.48 15.94
CA LYS A 144 -11.38 11.12 16.02
C LYS A 144 -12.90 11.09 15.82
N ALA A 145 -13.59 12.20 16.09
CA ALA A 145 -15.03 12.33 15.87
C ALA A 145 -15.42 12.69 14.41
N ALA A 146 -14.44 13.01 13.56
CA ALA A 146 -14.67 13.33 12.17
C ALA A 146 -14.78 12.08 11.28
N GLN A 147 -15.51 12.18 10.18
CA GLN A 147 -15.91 11.04 9.33
C GLN A 147 -14.73 10.28 8.70
N TYR A 148 -13.65 10.97 8.34
CA TYR A 148 -12.41 10.39 7.82
C TYR A 148 -11.24 10.52 8.80
N GLU A 149 -11.57 10.70 10.08
CA GLU A 149 -10.66 11.12 11.14
C GLU A 149 -9.94 12.46 10.83
N ARG A 150 -10.55 13.31 9.99
CA ARG A 150 -10.02 14.62 9.58
C ARG A 150 -10.92 15.78 9.91
N LYS A 151 -10.33 16.80 10.51
CA LYS A 151 -10.93 18.13 10.65
C LYS A 151 -10.25 19.08 9.68
N ALA A 152 -11.04 19.72 8.82
CA ALA A 152 -10.57 20.73 7.89
C ALA A 152 -10.46 22.09 8.58
N SER A 153 -9.48 22.90 8.18
CA SER A 153 -9.29 24.26 8.71
C SER A 153 -10.34 25.27 8.22
N ILE A 154 -11.20 24.90 7.27
CA ILE A 154 -12.31 25.70 6.74
C ILE A 154 -13.62 25.46 7.52
N SER A 155 -14.49 26.47 7.57
CA SER A 155 -15.85 26.33 8.13
C SER A 155 -16.80 25.58 7.19
N ARG A 156 -17.89 25.03 7.75
CA ARG A 156 -18.94 24.35 6.96
C ARG A 156 -19.55 25.29 5.91
N GLN A 157 -19.91 26.51 6.30
CA GLN A 157 -20.57 27.47 5.41
C GLN A 157 -19.60 27.96 4.33
N CYS A 158 -18.36 28.28 4.70
CA CYS A 158 -17.34 28.75 3.78
C CYS A 158 -17.03 27.68 2.69
N LEU A 159 -16.94 26.40 3.07
CA LEU A 159 -16.76 25.31 2.09
C LEU A 159 -18.00 25.13 1.20
N GLN A 160 -19.21 25.27 1.73
CA GLN A 160 -20.44 25.19 0.93
C GLN A 160 -20.52 26.32 -0.11
N ASP A 161 -20.24 27.57 0.30
CA ASP A 161 -20.14 28.73 -0.60
C ASP A 161 -19.07 28.52 -1.69
N LEU A 162 -17.85 28.11 -1.30
CA LEU A 162 -16.72 27.84 -2.22
C LEU A 162 -17.06 26.76 -3.24
N THR A 163 -17.58 25.61 -2.77
CA THR A 163 -17.87 24.46 -3.63
C THR A 163 -19.06 24.71 -4.56
N ALA A 164 -20.07 25.47 -4.11
CA ALA A 164 -21.17 25.91 -4.94
C ALA A 164 -20.73 26.94 -6.00
N HIS A 165 -19.85 27.88 -5.66
CA HIS A 165 -19.35 28.90 -6.58
C HIS A 165 -18.47 28.31 -7.71
N ILE A 166 -17.52 27.43 -7.35
CA ILE A 166 -16.62 26.75 -8.29
C ILE A 166 -17.31 25.55 -9.00
N GLY A 167 -18.47 25.11 -8.51
CA GLY A 167 -19.17 23.93 -9.00
C GLY A 167 -18.36 22.64 -8.83
N VAL A 168 -17.74 22.46 -7.66
CA VAL A 168 -16.85 21.33 -7.34
C VAL A 168 -17.60 20.00 -7.38
N HIS A 169 -17.00 18.98 -7.98
CA HIS A 169 -17.56 17.63 -8.05
C HIS A 169 -17.72 17.00 -6.65
N ASP A 170 -18.89 16.42 -6.31
CA ASP A 170 -19.20 15.86 -4.98
C ASP A 170 -18.12 14.93 -4.42
N ALA A 171 -17.58 14.05 -5.26
CA ALA A 171 -16.53 13.12 -4.87
C ALA A 171 -15.20 13.82 -4.55
N ALA A 172 -14.89 14.93 -5.25
CA ALA A 172 -13.74 15.77 -4.94
C ALA A 172 -13.91 16.48 -3.60
N VAL A 173 -15.12 16.95 -3.24
CA VAL A 173 -15.39 17.55 -1.92
C VAL A 173 -15.07 16.56 -0.79
N GLN A 174 -15.43 15.28 -0.96
CA GLN A 174 -15.10 14.24 0.02
C GLN A 174 -13.58 13.98 0.09
N ASN A 175 -12.88 14.00 -1.05
CA ASN A 175 -11.43 13.86 -1.10
C ASN A 175 -10.70 15.06 -0.46
N LEU A 176 -11.24 16.27 -0.62
CA LEU A 176 -10.75 17.49 0.04
C LEU A 176 -10.93 17.46 1.57
N LEU A 177 -11.85 16.64 2.08
CA LEU A 177 -12.04 16.37 3.51
C LEU A 177 -11.29 15.09 3.96
N GLY A 178 -10.37 14.59 3.13
CA GLY A 178 -9.46 13.51 3.48
C GLY A 178 -10.00 12.09 3.32
N ARG A 179 -11.11 11.90 2.59
CA ARG A 179 -11.51 10.56 2.10
C ARG A 179 -10.34 9.96 1.31
N PRO A 180 -9.89 8.73 1.62
CA PRO A 180 -8.90 8.06 0.79
C PRO A 180 -9.52 7.70 -0.57
N ASP A 181 -8.90 8.20 -1.64
CA ASP A 181 -9.32 7.99 -3.04
C ASP A 181 -8.12 8.18 -4.00
N TYR A 182 -6.90 7.94 -3.51
CA TYR A 182 -5.64 8.07 -4.25
C TYR A 182 -5.45 7.00 -5.36
N TRP A 183 -6.50 6.26 -5.68
CA TRP A 183 -6.61 5.35 -6.84
C TRP A 183 -7.54 5.92 -7.93
N SER A 184 -8.07 7.13 -7.76
CA SER A 184 -8.90 7.80 -8.77
C SER A 184 -8.35 9.19 -9.08
N ALA A 185 -8.11 9.44 -10.36
CA ALA A 185 -8.19 10.78 -10.93
C ALA A 185 -9.51 10.90 -11.69
N PHE A 186 -10.00 12.12 -11.88
CA PHE A 186 -11.15 12.38 -12.74
C PHE A 186 -11.04 13.75 -13.37
N TRP A 187 -11.48 13.86 -14.62
CA TRP A 187 -11.58 15.13 -15.32
C TRP A 187 -12.81 15.16 -16.23
N ARG A 188 -13.31 16.37 -16.47
CA ARG A 188 -14.31 16.62 -17.51
C ARG A 188 -14.28 18.07 -17.95
N ARG A 189 -14.90 18.33 -19.10
CA ARG A 189 -15.33 19.68 -19.49
C ARG A 189 -16.68 19.98 -18.81
N LYS A 190 -16.92 21.25 -18.49
CA LYS A 190 -18.15 21.77 -17.88
C LYS A 190 -18.74 22.87 -18.76
N ASP A 191 -20.06 22.99 -18.70
CA ASP A 191 -20.74 24.18 -19.20
C ASP A 191 -20.69 25.26 -18.12
N ILE A 192 -20.33 26.49 -18.47
CA ILE A 192 -20.28 27.64 -17.56
C ILE A 192 -21.26 28.69 -18.06
N GLN A 193 -22.20 29.09 -17.19
CA GLN A 193 -23.19 30.16 -17.47
C GLN A 193 -23.93 29.98 -18.81
N GLY A 194 -24.24 28.73 -19.18
CA GLY A 194 -24.92 28.38 -20.44
C GLY A 194 -24.01 28.28 -21.68
N LYS A 195 -22.71 28.59 -21.58
CA LYS A 195 -21.74 28.33 -22.64
C LYS A 195 -21.21 26.90 -22.52
N GLN A 196 -21.28 26.12 -23.60
CA GLN A 196 -20.92 24.70 -23.59
C GLN A 196 -19.40 24.48 -23.49
N ALA A 197 -19.00 23.53 -22.64
CA ALA A 197 -17.62 23.02 -22.53
C ALA A 197 -16.50 24.07 -22.30
N VAL A 198 -16.83 25.27 -21.80
CA VAL A 198 -15.86 26.37 -21.54
C VAL A 198 -15.18 26.24 -20.16
N GLY A 199 -15.76 25.45 -19.26
CA GLY A 199 -15.12 25.06 -18.03
C GLY A 199 -14.33 23.76 -18.18
N TYR A 200 -13.28 23.62 -17.38
CA TYR A 200 -12.54 22.38 -17.22
C TYR A 200 -12.45 22.04 -15.72
N GLU A 201 -12.53 20.77 -15.34
CA GLU A 201 -12.08 20.31 -14.03
C GLU A 201 -11.18 19.09 -14.14
N PHE A 202 -10.22 19.00 -13.23
CA PHE A 202 -9.42 17.81 -12.96
C PHE A 202 -9.25 17.70 -11.45
N TYR A 203 -9.30 16.49 -10.90
CA TYR A 203 -8.86 16.26 -9.52
C TYR A 203 -8.15 14.93 -9.37
N CYS A 204 -7.21 14.90 -8.43
CA CYS A 204 -6.51 13.71 -8.01
C CYS A 204 -6.17 13.78 -6.52
N GLN A 205 -5.76 12.64 -5.96
CA GLN A 205 -5.21 12.58 -4.62
C GLN A 205 -3.89 11.82 -4.66
N HIS A 206 -2.80 12.45 -4.25
CA HIS A 206 -1.47 11.85 -4.33
C HIS A 206 -1.28 10.79 -3.22
N PRO A 207 -0.65 9.63 -3.53
CA PRO A 207 -0.38 8.59 -2.54
C PRO A 207 0.64 9.06 -1.50
N ARG A 208 0.57 8.47 -0.31
CA ARG A 208 1.29 8.93 0.89
C ARG A 208 2.69 8.30 0.99
N TRP A 209 3.73 9.11 0.75
CA TRP A 209 5.13 8.64 0.74
C TRP A 209 5.86 8.77 2.08
N LEU A 210 5.32 9.54 3.04
CA LEU A 210 5.96 9.80 4.33
C LEU A 210 5.76 8.68 5.40
N GLN A 211 5.15 7.54 5.04
CA GLN A 211 4.79 6.45 5.96
C GLN A 211 5.88 5.37 6.05
N ILE A 212 6.90 5.59 6.91
CA ILE A 212 8.12 4.77 6.93
C ILE A 212 8.02 3.49 7.81
N GLY A 213 7.01 3.40 8.69
CA GLY A 213 6.90 2.36 9.73
C GLY A 213 5.69 1.41 9.62
N ARG A 214 5.81 0.22 10.22
CA ARG A 214 4.78 -0.86 10.27
C ARG A 214 3.42 -0.39 10.81
N TYR A 215 3.50 0.52 11.76
CA TYR A 215 2.42 1.27 12.34
C TYR A 215 2.97 2.68 12.52
N ASP A 216 2.53 3.64 11.71
CA ASP A 216 2.66 5.03 12.12
C ASP A 216 1.68 5.22 13.28
N LYS A 217 2.17 5.00 14.51
CA LYS A 217 1.37 5.13 15.74
C LYS A 217 0.92 6.57 15.95
N LYS A 218 1.61 7.52 15.32
CA LYS A 218 1.01 8.78 14.94
C LYS A 218 0.08 8.44 13.77
N VAL A 219 -1.19 8.21 14.11
CA VAL A 219 -2.35 8.70 13.37
C VAL A 219 -2.04 8.99 11.90
N HIS A 220 -2.53 8.13 10.99
CA HIS A 220 -2.26 8.22 9.56
C HIS A 220 -2.23 9.68 9.07
N ARG A 221 -1.19 10.12 8.37
CA ARG A 221 -1.19 11.46 7.80
C ARG A 221 -2.33 11.61 6.79
N ALA A 222 -2.91 12.81 6.73
CA ALA A 222 -3.92 13.15 5.74
C ALA A 222 -3.33 12.99 4.32
N PRO A 223 -4.12 12.57 3.33
CA PRO A 223 -3.67 12.55 1.94
C PRO A 223 -3.57 13.99 1.39
N CYS A 224 -2.76 14.20 0.36
CA CYS A 224 -2.72 15.44 -0.40
C CYS A 224 -3.68 15.33 -1.58
N SER A 225 -4.82 16.03 -1.51
CA SER A 225 -5.81 16.12 -2.60
C SER A 225 -5.65 17.46 -3.30
N VAL A 226 -5.66 17.44 -4.64
CA VAL A 226 -5.61 18.64 -5.47
C VAL A 226 -6.80 18.61 -6.41
N TYR A 227 -7.57 19.69 -6.40
CA TYR A 227 -8.68 19.95 -7.32
C TYR A 227 -8.36 21.22 -8.13
N LEU A 228 -8.49 21.12 -9.44
CA LEU A 228 -8.42 22.21 -10.42
C LEU A 228 -9.81 22.45 -11.01
N HIS A 229 -10.22 23.72 -11.07
CA HIS A 229 -11.23 24.21 -11.99
C HIS A 229 -10.67 25.36 -12.82
N HIS A 230 -10.76 25.28 -14.14
CA HIS A 230 -10.43 26.38 -15.03
C HIS A 230 -11.69 26.90 -15.72
N ASP A 231 -11.93 28.21 -15.63
CA ASP A 231 -12.96 28.93 -16.38
C ASP A 231 -12.28 29.72 -17.51
N ALA A 232 -12.43 29.25 -18.75
CA ALA A 232 -11.86 29.92 -19.91
C ALA A 232 -12.64 31.19 -20.35
N THR A 233 -13.80 31.49 -19.76
CA THR A 233 -14.50 32.78 -19.98
C THR A 233 -13.84 33.93 -19.23
N LEU A 234 -13.33 33.65 -18.02
CA LEU A 234 -12.60 34.59 -17.17
C LEU A 234 -11.08 34.40 -17.25
N ASN A 235 -10.61 33.44 -18.05
CA ASN A 235 -9.22 32.95 -18.07
C ASN A 235 -8.64 32.74 -16.66
N THR A 236 -9.45 32.17 -15.76
CA THR A 236 -9.12 32.05 -14.33
C THR A 236 -9.07 30.57 -13.93
N SER A 237 -7.99 30.17 -13.27
CA SER A 237 -7.83 28.85 -12.65
C SER A 237 -8.01 28.94 -11.14
N TYR A 238 -8.99 28.21 -10.62
CA TYR A 238 -9.20 27.99 -9.20
C TYR A 238 -8.65 26.63 -8.79
N TYR A 239 -7.82 26.61 -7.76
CA TYR A 239 -7.28 25.42 -7.14
C TYR A 239 -7.75 25.28 -5.71
N VAL A 240 -8.09 24.07 -5.29
CA VAL A 240 -8.28 23.74 -3.87
C VAL A 240 -7.34 22.58 -3.53
N ILE A 241 -6.42 22.82 -2.59
CA ILE A 241 -5.45 21.85 -2.12
C ILE A 241 -5.77 21.53 -0.67
N SER A 242 -5.98 20.25 -0.36
CA SER A 242 -6.13 19.77 1.02
C SER A 242 -4.97 18.87 1.39
N ALA A 243 -4.23 19.18 2.45
CA ALA A 243 -3.09 18.38 2.91
C ALA A 243 -2.93 18.44 4.44
N ALA A 244 -2.08 17.58 5.00
CA ALA A 244 -1.71 17.69 6.41
C ALA A 244 -0.93 19.00 6.66
N ALA A 245 -1.14 19.66 7.80
CA ALA A 245 -0.45 20.91 8.15
C ALA A 245 1.09 20.78 8.26
N ASN A 246 1.61 19.55 8.32
CA ASN A 246 3.04 19.23 8.35
C ASN A 246 3.54 18.53 7.07
N ASP A 247 2.78 18.61 5.97
CA ASP A 247 3.20 18.13 4.66
C ASP A 247 4.09 19.19 3.97
N SER A 248 5.25 18.77 3.48
CA SER A 248 6.17 19.65 2.75
C SER A 248 5.63 20.09 1.39
N CYS A 249 4.51 19.51 0.94
CA CYS A 249 3.90 19.83 -0.34
C CYS A 249 3.46 21.31 -0.44
N MET A 250 2.81 21.86 0.59
CA MET A 250 2.42 23.27 0.59
C MET A 250 3.65 24.17 0.73
N THR A 251 4.59 23.78 1.60
CA THR A 251 5.78 24.59 1.91
C THR A 251 6.63 24.79 0.67
N GLY A 252 6.97 23.68 -0.02
CA GLY A 252 7.75 23.71 -1.25
C GLY A 252 7.04 24.43 -2.39
N LEU A 253 5.73 24.22 -2.55
CA LEU A 253 4.97 24.93 -3.59
C LEU A 253 5.00 26.45 -3.38
N LEU A 254 4.85 26.94 -2.15
CA LEU A 254 4.96 28.38 -1.87
C LEU A 254 6.39 28.91 -2.12
N GLU A 255 7.41 28.12 -1.76
CA GLU A 255 8.83 28.44 -2.05
C GLU A 255 9.10 28.50 -3.57
N GLU A 256 8.62 27.55 -4.36
CA GLU A 256 8.72 27.56 -5.83
C GLU A 256 7.97 28.72 -6.49
N MET A 257 6.86 29.15 -5.91
CA MET A 257 6.13 30.35 -6.34
C MET A 257 6.75 31.66 -5.82
N GLY A 258 7.90 31.60 -5.13
CA GLY A 258 8.69 32.75 -4.70
C GLY A 258 8.19 33.44 -3.41
N VAL A 259 7.34 32.77 -2.61
CA VAL A 259 6.84 33.31 -1.34
C VAL A 259 7.85 33.01 -0.23
N PRO A 260 8.46 34.03 0.40
CA PRO A 260 9.64 33.84 1.26
C PRO A 260 9.35 33.26 2.65
N GLU A 261 8.12 33.38 3.18
CA GLU A 261 7.77 32.84 4.49
C GLU A 261 6.25 32.56 4.61
N GLN A 262 5.88 31.33 4.96
CA GLN A 262 4.47 30.88 4.98
C GLN A 262 3.55 31.65 5.94
N LYS A 263 4.08 32.30 6.97
CA LYS A 263 3.28 32.95 8.03
C LYS A 263 3.02 34.43 7.80
N THR A 264 3.64 35.00 6.77
CA THR A 264 3.70 36.45 6.58
C THR A 264 3.00 36.79 5.26
N SER A 265 2.01 37.69 5.29
CA SER A 265 1.35 38.15 4.07
C SER A 265 2.37 38.79 3.12
N TYR A 266 2.32 38.42 1.85
CA TYR A 266 3.32 38.81 0.86
C TYR A 266 2.65 39.36 -0.40
N PHE A 267 3.23 40.42 -0.98
CA PHE A 267 2.81 40.99 -2.25
C PHE A 267 4.03 41.42 -3.06
N THR A 268 4.05 41.11 -4.35
CA THR A 268 5.08 41.54 -5.29
C THR A 268 4.46 41.93 -6.61
N SER A 269 4.86 43.08 -7.18
CA SER A 269 4.39 43.57 -8.48
C SER A 269 4.99 42.83 -9.68
N THR A 270 5.86 41.85 -9.46
CA THR A 270 6.44 41.02 -10.53
C THR A 270 5.73 39.68 -10.58
N THR A 271 4.98 39.43 -11.65
CA THR A 271 4.33 38.15 -11.90
C THR A 271 5.37 37.05 -12.12
N SER A 272 5.23 35.92 -11.44
CA SER A 272 6.03 34.73 -11.76
C SER A 272 5.70 34.27 -13.19
N GLN A 273 6.72 34.00 -14.02
CA GLN A 273 6.56 33.56 -15.42
C GLN A 273 5.79 32.24 -15.58
N ALA A 274 5.46 31.58 -14.47
CA ALA A 274 4.85 30.27 -14.40
C ALA A 274 3.32 30.27 -14.67
N THR A 275 2.63 31.41 -14.67
CA THR A 275 1.15 31.49 -14.76
C THR A 275 0.53 31.07 -16.10
N GLY A 276 1.32 30.71 -17.12
CA GLY A 276 0.81 30.44 -18.47
C GLY A 276 0.00 29.16 -18.68
N ASP A 277 -0.09 28.26 -17.68
CA ASP A 277 -0.76 26.96 -17.84
C ASP A 277 -1.59 26.53 -16.60
N PRO A 278 -2.89 26.23 -16.75
CA PRO A 278 -3.76 25.76 -15.67
C PRO A 278 -3.29 24.49 -14.96
N PHE A 279 -2.45 23.63 -15.54
CA PHE A 279 -1.98 22.37 -14.93
C PHE A 279 -0.67 22.49 -14.15
N LEU A 280 -0.03 23.67 -14.11
CA LEU A 280 1.28 23.84 -13.45
C LEU A 280 1.29 23.31 -12.01
N ILE A 281 0.31 23.72 -11.20
CA ILE A 281 0.23 23.35 -9.78
C ILE A 281 0.12 21.84 -9.59
N HIS A 282 -0.63 21.13 -10.45
CA HIS A 282 -0.67 19.67 -10.46
C HIS A 282 0.70 19.04 -10.78
N ALA A 283 1.46 19.60 -11.72
CA ALA A 283 2.79 19.11 -12.04
C ALA A 283 3.80 19.35 -10.90
N ILE A 284 3.76 20.53 -10.27
CA ILE A 284 4.58 20.88 -9.09
C ILE A 284 4.28 19.90 -7.94
N VAL A 285 3.00 19.71 -7.58
CA VAL A 285 2.61 18.75 -6.52
C VAL A 285 3.02 17.32 -6.87
N SER A 286 2.90 16.90 -8.14
CA SER A 286 3.38 15.60 -8.60
C SER A 286 4.91 15.46 -8.50
N GLY A 287 5.65 16.55 -8.74
CA GLY A 287 7.10 16.64 -8.52
C GLY A 287 7.48 16.47 -7.05
N TYR A 288 6.76 17.13 -6.14
CA TYR A 288 6.94 16.95 -4.69
C TYR A 288 6.61 15.54 -4.20
N ALA A 289 5.53 14.93 -4.70
CA ALA A 289 5.21 13.54 -4.42
C ALA A 289 6.33 12.59 -4.87
N TYR A 290 6.92 12.86 -6.05
CA TYR A 290 8.10 12.14 -6.52
C TYR A 290 9.33 12.40 -5.64
N GLN A 291 9.59 13.64 -5.19
CA GLN A 291 10.69 13.93 -4.27
C GLN A 291 10.56 13.15 -2.95
N GLN A 292 9.36 13.15 -2.33
CA GLN A 292 9.10 12.37 -1.11
C GLN A 292 9.32 10.86 -1.33
N SER A 293 8.91 10.33 -2.49
CA SER A 293 9.14 8.92 -2.83
C SER A 293 10.62 8.54 -2.99
N THR A 294 11.50 9.47 -3.42
CA THR A 294 12.95 9.20 -3.45
C THR A 294 13.54 9.01 -2.05
N GLN A 295 13.05 9.78 -1.06
CA GLN A 295 13.48 9.65 0.34
C GLN A 295 13.01 8.30 0.92
N TYR A 296 11.75 7.93 0.64
CA TYR A 296 11.19 6.63 0.98
C TYR A 296 12.02 5.47 0.39
N LEU A 297 12.37 5.56 -0.89
CA LEU A 297 13.18 4.55 -1.58
C LEU A 297 14.60 4.43 -1.00
N ALA A 298 15.21 5.56 -0.61
CA ALA A 298 16.52 5.59 0.00
C ALA A 298 16.55 4.90 1.38
N ASP A 299 15.52 5.12 2.20
CA ASP A 299 15.35 4.46 3.49
C ASP A 299 15.06 2.94 3.35
N VAL A 300 14.15 2.54 2.45
CA VAL A 300 13.89 1.11 2.15
C VAL A 300 15.16 0.41 1.68
N ARG A 301 15.94 1.06 0.80
CA ARG A 301 17.26 0.56 0.36
C ARG A 301 18.23 0.44 1.52
N GLY A 302 18.31 1.44 2.40
CA GLY A 302 19.20 1.44 3.57
C GLY A 302 18.91 0.27 4.50
N ARG A 303 17.65 0.13 4.91
CA ARG A 303 17.18 -0.99 5.76
C ARG A 303 17.46 -2.35 5.12
N LEU A 304 17.15 -2.53 3.83
CA LEU A 304 17.42 -3.77 3.12
C LEU A 304 18.91 -4.14 3.08
N MET A 305 19.79 -3.19 2.74
CA MET A 305 21.22 -3.47 2.62
C MET A 305 21.86 -3.73 3.98
N ALA A 306 21.39 -3.09 5.06
CA ALA A 306 21.82 -3.39 6.42
C ALA A 306 21.49 -4.85 6.81
N GLU A 307 20.25 -5.30 6.60
CA GLU A 307 19.87 -6.68 6.91
C GLU A 307 20.60 -7.72 6.05
N ILE A 308 20.81 -7.44 4.75
CA ILE A 308 21.62 -8.32 3.88
C ILE A 308 23.08 -8.41 4.37
N ALA A 309 23.66 -7.29 4.81
CA ALA A 309 25.00 -7.29 5.40
C ALA A 309 25.04 -8.10 6.69
N GLU A 310 24.01 -7.99 7.54
CA GLU A 310 23.93 -8.72 8.81
C GLU A 310 23.77 -10.23 8.61
N VAL A 311 22.96 -10.67 7.64
CA VAL A 311 22.90 -12.08 7.21
C VAL A 311 24.26 -12.59 6.73
N ASN A 312 24.97 -11.80 5.93
CA ASN A 312 26.27 -12.16 5.40
C ASN A 312 27.31 -12.26 6.53
N ASN A 313 27.34 -11.30 7.45
CA ASN A 313 28.20 -11.31 8.63
C ASN A 313 27.92 -12.52 9.51
N TYR A 314 26.65 -12.77 9.85
CA TYR A 314 26.24 -13.95 10.61
C TYR A 314 26.65 -15.25 9.91
N SER A 315 26.53 -15.36 8.59
CA SER A 315 26.96 -16.56 7.88
C SER A 315 28.47 -16.80 8.01
N LYS A 316 29.30 -15.75 7.89
CA LYS A 316 30.75 -15.83 8.07
C LYS A 316 31.13 -16.17 9.51
N GLU A 317 30.49 -15.52 10.48
CA GLU A 317 30.61 -15.82 11.90
C GLU A 317 30.24 -17.28 12.16
N SER A 318 29.15 -17.80 11.58
CA SER A 318 28.70 -19.18 11.74
C SER A 318 29.64 -20.21 11.09
N TYR A 319 30.35 -19.88 10.00
CA TYR A 319 31.41 -20.73 9.45
C TYR A 319 32.70 -20.69 10.29
N ALA A 320 32.91 -19.63 11.06
CA ALA A 320 34.02 -19.48 11.99
C ALA A 320 33.67 -19.87 13.45
N ALA A 321 32.41 -20.23 13.71
CA ALA A 321 31.87 -20.37 15.05
C ALA A 321 32.38 -21.64 15.77
N PRO A 322 32.41 -21.64 17.12
CA PRO A 322 32.99 -22.73 17.89
C PRO A 322 32.08 -23.97 17.94
N ARG A 323 32.64 -25.06 18.47
CA ARG A 323 31.94 -26.35 18.63
C ARG A 323 30.74 -26.24 19.59
N PRO A 324 29.76 -27.16 19.51
CA PRO A 324 28.62 -27.19 20.43
C PRO A 324 29.08 -27.18 21.89
N GLY A 325 28.60 -26.18 22.66
CA GLY A 325 28.90 -26.02 24.09
C GLY A 325 29.52 -24.69 24.51
N GLU A 326 29.97 -23.84 23.59
CA GLU A 326 30.57 -22.55 23.97
C GLU A 326 29.54 -21.44 24.30
N PRO A 327 29.88 -20.47 25.18
CA PRO A 327 28.98 -19.39 25.56
C PRO A 327 28.70 -18.44 24.37
N GLY A 328 27.47 -18.48 23.85
CA GLY A 328 27.05 -17.60 22.74
C GLY A 328 26.06 -18.24 21.76
N ALA A 329 25.93 -19.57 21.73
CA ALA A 329 25.04 -20.26 20.78
C ALA A 329 23.56 -19.79 20.82
N HIS A 330 23.08 -19.34 21.98
CA HIS A 330 21.71 -18.83 22.16
C HIS A 330 21.52 -17.40 21.60
N ASP A 331 22.61 -16.66 21.36
CA ASP A 331 22.59 -15.32 20.77
C ASP A 331 22.35 -15.39 19.25
N GLY A 332 23.01 -16.33 18.56
CA GLY A 332 22.84 -16.54 17.12
C GLY A 332 21.39 -16.79 16.69
N ARG A 333 20.61 -17.55 17.47
CA ARG A 333 19.18 -17.77 17.17
C ARG A 333 18.36 -16.49 17.32
N LYS A 334 18.65 -15.66 18.32
CA LYS A 334 18.00 -14.34 18.52
C LYS A 334 18.39 -13.35 17.42
N LYS A 335 19.65 -13.40 16.96
CA LYS A 335 20.16 -12.62 15.82
C LYS A 335 19.40 -12.96 14.53
N LEU A 336 19.27 -14.25 14.19
CA LEU A 336 18.45 -14.71 13.07
C LEU A 336 16.96 -14.34 13.21
N GLU A 337 16.38 -14.42 14.41
CA GLU A 337 15.00 -13.99 14.68
C GLU A 337 14.81 -12.47 14.45
N SER A 338 15.77 -11.65 14.89
CA SER A 338 15.76 -10.20 14.67
C SER A 338 15.84 -9.85 13.20
N ILE A 339 16.79 -10.45 12.48
CA ILE A 339 16.94 -10.29 11.02
C ILE A 339 15.64 -10.68 10.30
N THR A 340 15.04 -11.81 10.68
CA THR A 340 13.77 -12.29 10.10
C THR A 340 12.66 -11.25 10.25
N LYS A 341 12.54 -10.62 11.43
CA LYS A 341 11.55 -9.56 11.70
C LYS A 341 11.81 -8.30 10.87
N ASN A 342 13.08 -7.90 10.73
CA ASN A 342 13.46 -6.70 9.99
C ASN A 342 13.31 -6.91 8.47
N LEU A 343 13.72 -8.05 7.92
CA LEU A 343 13.44 -8.43 6.53
C LEU A 343 11.94 -8.48 6.26
N HIS A 344 11.12 -9.01 7.17
CA HIS A 344 9.67 -8.98 7.03
C HIS A 344 9.11 -7.54 7.00
N LEU A 345 9.60 -6.64 7.86
CA LEU A 345 9.26 -5.21 7.82
C LEU A 345 9.61 -4.58 6.46
N VAL A 346 10.81 -4.87 5.92
CA VAL A 346 11.23 -4.42 4.60
C VAL A 346 10.30 -4.96 3.49
N SER A 347 9.75 -6.18 3.63
CA SER A 347 8.73 -6.67 2.68
C SER A 347 7.52 -5.76 2.67
N GLN A 348 6.97 -5.48 3.86
CA GLN A 348 5.75 -4.69 3.99
C GLN A 348 5.94 -3.26 3.45
N THR A 349 7.12 -2.66 3.62
CA THR A 349 7.41 -1.33 3.06
C THR A 349 7.68 -1.37 1.56
N CYS A 350 8.32 -2.42 1.01
CA CYS A 350 8.38 -2.62 -0.44
C CYS A 350 6.99 -2.76 -1.05
N ASP A 351 6.09 -3.55 -0.44
CA ASP A 351 4.73 -3.79 -0.94
C ASP A 351 3.89 -2.50 -0.93
N THR A 352 3.92 -1.72 0.16
CA THR A 352 3.30 -0.39 0.24
C THR A 352 3.87 0.57 -0.81
N GLY A 353 5.19 0.57 -0.98
CA GLY A 353 5.86 1.41 -1.98
C GLY A 353 5.48 1.06 -3.42
N ILE A 354 5.35 -0.23 -3.74
CA ILE A 354 4.93 -0.69 -5.08
C ILE A 354 3.49 -0.24 -5.36
N ALA A 355 2.59 -0.42 -4.40
CA ALA A 355 1.19 0.02 -4.53
C ALA A 355 1.10 1.55 -4.71
N ASN A 356 1.83 2.33 -3.91
CA ASN A 356 1.90 3.79 -4.06
C ASN A 356 2.48 4.20 -5.42
N ALA A 357 3.51 3.51 -5.92
CA ALA A 357 4.11 3.78 -7.22
C ALA A 357 3.15 3.49 -8.37
N ASP A 358 2.39 2.39 -8.31
CA ASP A 358 1.36 2.06 -9.31
C ASP A 358 0.24 3.11 -9.34
N MET A 359 -0.18 3.60 -8.17
CA MET A 359 -1.15 4.69 -8.10
C MET A 359 -0.57 5.98 -8.69
N SER A 360 0.65 6.39 -8.33
CA SER A 360 1.32 7.53 -8.96
C SER A 360 1.42 7.40 -10.49
N ILE A 361 1.77 6.21 -11.01
CA ILE A 361 1.84 5.95 -12.47
C ILE A 361 0.48 6.20 -13.13
N MET A 362 -0.60 5.69 -12.54
CA MET A 362 -1.95 5.85 -13.07
C MET A 362 -2.41 7.32 -12.99
N LEU A 363 -2.21 8.00 -11.86
CA LEU A 363 -2.56 9.41 -11.71
C LEU A 363 -1.79 10.32 -12.68
N CYS A 364 -0.50 10.05 -12.93
CA CYS A 364 0.29 10.80 -13.91
C CYS A 364 -0.17 10.53 -15.36
N LYS A 365 -0.68 9.33 -15.68
CA LYS A 365 -1.27 9.04 -17.00
C LYS A 365 -2.57 9.81 -17.20
N GLU A 366 -3.50 9.71 -16.26
CA GLU A 366 -4.76 10.45 -16.29
C GLU A 366 -4.52 11.97 -16.35
N MET A 367 -3.49 12.48 -15.67
CA MET A 367 -3.07 13.88 -15.76
C MET A 367 -2.54 14.26 -17.14
N LEU A 368 -1.76 13.40 -17.79
CA LEU A 368 -1.28 13.61 -19.17
C LEU A 368 -2.41 13.53 -20.20
N ASP A 369 -3.34 12.59 -20.04
CA ASP A 369 -4.50 12.43 -20.92
C ASP A 369 -5.48 13.61 -20.76
N ALA A 370 -5.71 14.06 -19.52
CA ALA A 370 -6.42 15.29 -19.21
C ALA A 370 -5.73 16.52 -19.83
N TYR A 371 -4.41 16.65 -19.67
CA TYR A 371 -3.64 17.74 -20.24
C TYR A 371 -3.71 17.77 -21.78
N ALA A 372 -3.65 16.60 -22.41
CA ALA A 372 -3.81 16.46 -23.86
C ALA A 372 -5.25 16.79 -24.31
N ALA A 373 -6.28 16.46 -23.50
CA ALA A 373 -7.67 16.81 -23.78
C ALA A 373 -7.96 18.31 -23.57
N PHE A 374 -7.30 18.95 -22.62
CA PHE A 374 -7.32 20.40 -22.41
C PHE A 374 -6.59 21.14 -23.55
N SER A 375 -5.37 20.73 -23.90
CA SER A 375 -4.58 21.33 -24.97
C SER A 375 -5.22 21.25 -26.36
N LYS A 376 -6.18 20.34 -26.55
CA LYS A 376 -6.96 20.16 -27.80
C LYS A 376 -8.28 20.94 -27.82
N SER A 377 -8.67 21.70 -26.79
CA SER A 377 -9.89 22.52 -26.84
C SER A 377 -9.69 23.83 -27.61
N ASP A 378 -10.78 24.34 -28.21
CA ASP A 378 -10.80 25.56 -29.04
C ASP A 378 -10.29 26.83 -28.36
N THR A 379 -10.11 26.80 -27.05
CA THR A 379 -9.58 27.91 -26.24
C THR A 379 -8.07 28.17 -26.43
N LEU A 380 -7.33 27.26 -27.08
CA LEU A 380 -5.87 27.37 -27.25
C LEU A 380 -5.41 27.20 -28.72
N GLN A 381 -6.15 27.75 -29.68
CA GLN A 381 -5.78 27.74 -31.10
C GLN A 381 -4.42 28.43 -31.36
N GLY A 382 -3.37 27.64 -31.56
CA GLY A 382 -2.01 28.09 -31.85
C GLY A 382 -0.96 27.00 -31.56
N PRO A 383 0.29 27.16 -32.02
CA PRO A 383 1.36 26.25 -31.60
C PRO A 383 1.53 26.29 -30.08
N PRO A 384 1.79 25.15 -29.40
CA PRO A 384 1.96 25.15 -27.95
C PRO A 384 3.16 26.01 -27.57
N LEU A 385 2.90 27.03 -26.73
CA LEU A 385 3.90 27.92 -26.15
C LEU A 385 4.98 27.10 -25.43
N GLU A 386 6.22 27.59 -25.42
CA GLU A 386 7.35 26.87 -24.81
C GLU A 386 7.10 26.39 -23.36
N PRO A 387 6.48 27.18 -22.45
CA PRO A 387 6.13 26.69 -21.11
C PRO A 387 5.19 25.48 -21.10
N ARG A 388 4.27 25.38 -22.07
CA ARG A 388 3.32 24.25 -22.20
C ARG A 388 4.02 22.97 -22.65
N ARG A 389 5.00 23.09 -23.56
CA ARG A 389 5.87 21.97 -23.96
C ARG A 389 6.72 21.48 -22.80
N GLN A 390 7.37 22.41 -22.09
CA GLN A 390 8.18 22.11 -20.91
C GLN A 390 7.37 21.43 -19.81
N LEU A 391 6.13 21.84 -19.58
CA LEU A 391 5.21 21.19 -18.64
C LEU A 391 4.88 19.75 -19.07
N GLN A 392 4.51 19.55 -20.34
CA GLN A 392 4.20 18.22 -20.88
C GLN A 392 5.41 17.27 -20.82
N ASP A 393 6.60 17.75 -21.19
CA ASP A 393 7.85 16.98 -21.13
C ASP A 393 8.24 16.65 -19.68
N SER A 394 8.02 17.58 -18.75
CA SER A 394 8.24 17.37 -17.31
C SER A 394 7.30 16.31 -16.74
N LEU A 395 6.01 16.35 -17.08
CA LEU A 395 5.04 15.32 -16.70
C LEU A 395 5.38 13.95 -17.31
N GLY A 396 5.82 13.91 -18.58
CA GLY A 396 6.31 12.70 -19.24
C GLY A 396 7.57 12.13 -18.57
N TRP A 397 8.49 13.00 -18.14
CA TRP A 397 9.66 12.61 -17.35
C TRP A 397 9.26 12.03 -15.99
N VAL A 398 8.34 12.67 -15.25
CA VAL A 398 7.83 12.18 -13.96
C VAL A 398 7.16 10.80 -14.12
N LEU A 399 6.35 10.59 -15.16
CA LEU A 399 5.77 9.27 -15.45
C LEU A 399 6.86 8.21 -15.68
N LYS A 400 7.91 8.54 -16.45
CA LYS A 400 9.03 7.63 -16.72
C LYS A 400 9.81 7.31 -15.44
N THR A 401 10.06 8.29 -14.57
CA THR A 401 10.80 8.06 -13.32
C THR A 401 9.98 7.27 -12.30
N TRP A 402 8.65 7.42 -12.26
CA TRP A 402 7.77 6.54 -11.48
C TRP A 402 7.90 5.07 -11.89
N HIS A 403 7.91 4.77 -13.19
CA HIS A 403 8.16 3.42 -13.69
C HIS A 403 9.53 2.88 -13.23
N CYS A 404 10.58 3.71 -13.29
CA CYS A 404 11.91 3.34 -12.78
C CYS A 404 11.89 3.04 -11.28
N GLN A 405 11.22 3.86 -10.45
CA GLN A 405 11.13 3.63 -9.01
C GLN A 405 10.36 2.35 -8.67
N LYS A 406 9.23 2.08 -9.33
CA LYS A 406 8.50 0.81 -9.18
C LYS A 406 9.42 -0.39 -9.44
N ASN A 407 10.21 -0.36 -10.51
CA ASN A 407 11.14 -1.42 -10.86
C ASN A 407 12.26 -1.60 -9.81
N TRP A 408 12.73 -0.51 -9.18
CA TRP A 408 13.65 -0.58 -8.05
C TRP A 408 13.02 -1.23 -6.82
N LEU A 409 11.78 -0.90 -6.46
CA LEU A 409 11.07 -1.51 -5.34
C LEU A 409 10.81 -3.01 -5.55
N ILE A 410 10.43 -3.41 -6.76
CA ILE A 410 10.31 -4.83 -7.16
C ILE A 410 11.67 -5.54 -6.98
N SER A 411 12.75 -4.91 -7.43
CA SER A 411 14.12 -5.44 -7.26
C SER A 411 14.53 -5.58 -5.80
N TYR A 412 14.11 -4.65 -4.93
CA TYR A 412 14.35 -4.71 -3.49
C TYR A 412 13.52 -5.81 -2.81
N LYS A 413 12.25 -5.98 -3.19
CA LYS A 413 11.42 -7.10 -2.74
C LYS A 413 12.07 -8.45 -3.09
N ALA A 414 12.51 -8.62 -4.34
CA ALA A 414 13.18 -9.85 -4.78
C ALA A 414 14.49 -10.13 -4.01
N ARG A 415 15.35 -9.12 -3.80
CA ARG A 415 16.58 -9.27 -2.98
C ARG A 415 16.26 -9.68 -1.54
N LYS A 416 15.20 -9.10 -0.96
CA LYS A 416 14.70 -9.44 0.37
C LYS A 416 14.11 -10.85 0.42
N ASP A 417 13.48 -11.34 -0.65
CA ASP A 417 13.01 -12.74 -0.72
C ASP A 417 14.20 -13.71 -0.76
N THR A 418 15.24 -13.42 -1.54
CA THR A 418 16.49 -14.20 -1.53
C THR A 418 17.16 -14.21 -0.14
N ALA A 419 17.28 -13.06 0.52
CA ALA A 419 17.85 -12.96 1.86
C ALA A 419 17.04 -13.74 2.90
N MET A 420 15.70 -13.64 2.85
CA MET A 420 14.79 -14.38 3.73
C MET A 420 14.93 -15.90 3.55
N ASN A 421 14.99 -16.38 2.30
CA ASN A 421 15.20 -17.80 2.00
C ASN A 421 16.58 -18.28 2.51
N PHE A 422 17.62 -17.46 2.42
CA PHE A 422 18.92 -17.80 2.99
C PHE A 422 18.87 -17.88 4.53
N VAL A 423 18.21 -16.94 5.20
CA VAL A 423 17.96 -16.99 6.66
C VAL A 423 17.22 -18.27 7.07
N TYR A 424 16.15 -18.65 6.35
CA TYR A 424 15.44 -19.91 6.62
C TYR A 424 16.34 -21.14 6.44
N ASN A 425 17.21 -21.15 5.43
CA ASN A 425 18.18 -22.23 5.24
C ASN A 425 19.19 -22.29 6.39
N LEU A 426 19.67 -21.15 6.90
CA LEU A 426 20.58 -21.09 8.05
C LEU A 426 19.91 -21.58 9.35
N VAL A 427 18.68 -21.16 9.63
CA VAL A 427 17.88 -21.68 10.77
C VAL A 427 17.71 -23.19 10.64
N THR A 428 17.38 -23.69 9.46
CA THR A 428 17.18 -25.13 9.20
C THR A 428 18.49 -25.92 9.36
N GLN A 429 19.63 -25.38 8.93
CA GLN A 429 20.94 -25.98 9.15
C GLN A 429 21.30 -26.03 10.64
N GLN A 430 21.02 -24.97 11.40
CA GLN A 430 21.25 -24.93 12.84
C GLN A 430 20.36 -25.94 13.58
N ASP A 431 19.06 -26.00 13.27
CA ASP A 431 18.13 -26.97 13.87
C ASP A 431 18.52 -28.43 13.50
N ASN A 432 19.00 -28.67 12.29
CA ASN A 432 19.53 -29.97 11.90
C ASN A 432 20.82 -30.35 12.66
N SER A 433 21.74 -29.40 12.89
CA SER A 433 22.93 -29.63 13.71
C SER A 433 22.54 -30.01 15.14
N VAL A 434 21.65 -29.23 15.76
CA VAL A 434 21.14 -29.50 17.12
C VAL A 434 20.45 -30.87 17.20
N ASN A 435 19.67 -31.25 16.19
CA ASN A 435 19.05 -32.58 16.13
C ASN A 435 20.09 -33.71 15.98
N ILE A 436 21.19 -33.51 15.26
CA ILE A 436 22.30 -34.46 15.16
C ILE A 436 23.02 -34.58 16.51
N ASP A 437 23.29 -33.47 17.18
CA ASP A 437 23.92 -33.44 18.50
C ASP A 437 23.04 -34.17 19.55
N ILE A 438 21.74 -33.85 19.59
CA ILE A 438 20.76 -34.55 20.44
C ILE A 438 20.71 -36.05 20.11
N ALA A 439 20.74 -36.44 18.83
CA ALA A 439 20.75 -37.84 18.43
C ALA A 439 22.04 -38.56 18.88
N HIS A 440 23.19 -37.87 18.82
CA HIS A 440 24.48 -38.40 19.27
C HIS A 440 24.56 -38.51 20.81
N GLU A 441 24.07 -37.52 21.54
CA GLU A 441 23.94 -37.57 23.01
C GLU A 441 22.95 -38.66 23.45
N THR A 442 21.79 -38.77 22.79
CA THR A 442 20.82 -39.85 23.03
C THR A 442 21.44 -41.22 22.76
N ALA A 443 22.20 -41.37 21.68
CA ALA A 443 22.95 -42.59 21.38
C ALA A 443 24.02 -42.89 22.44
N ARG A 444 24.67 -41.88 23.01
CA ARG A 444 25.64 -42.03 24.12
C ARG A 444 24.94 -42.42 25.43
N HIS A 445 23.76 -41.87 25.71
CA HIS A 445 22.93 -42.21 26.88
C HIS A 445 22.27 -43.60 26.80
N SER A 446 22.40 -44.32 25.69
CA SER A 446 21.97 -45.72 25.53
C SER A 446 22.56 -46.70 26.57
N SER A 447 23.62 -46.32 27.30
CA SER A 447 24.12 -47.08 28.46
C SER A 447 23.01 -47.42 29.47
N SER A 448 22.14 -46.46 29.80
CA SER A 448 20.99 -46.70 30.70
C SER A 448 19.95 -47.63 30.07
N MET A 449 19.77 -47.56 28.75
CA MET A 449 18.89 -48.47 28.01
C MET A 449 19.43 -49.91 28.03
N HIS A 450 20.75 -50.08 27.93
CA HIS A 450 21.41 -51.38 28.12
C HIS A 450 21.28 -51.91 29.55
N ALA A 451 21.39 -51.07 30.58
CA ALA A 451 21.19 -51.48 31.97
C ALA A 451 19.78 -52.05 32.21
N ILE A 452 18.72 -51.36 31.73
CA ILE A 452 17.34 -51.85 31.82
C ILE A 452 17.14 -53.14 31.00
N THR A 453 17.78 -53.24 29.83
CA THR A 453 17.74 -54.46 29.00
C THR A 453 18.40 -55.65 29.69
N ILE A 454 19.55 -55.46 30.34
CA ILE A 454 20.24 -56.51 31.09
C ILE A 454 19.39 -56.93 32.31
N LEU A 455 18.83 -55.97 33.04
CA LEU A 455 17.95 -56.23 34.19
C LEU A 455 16.76 -57.10 33.77
N THR A 456 16.05 -56.72 32.71
CA THR A 456 14.91 -57.49 32.18
C THR A 456 15.31 -58.87 31.66
N LEU A 457 16.48 -59.01 30.99
CA LEU A 457 16.99 -60.32 30.54
C LEU A 457 17.35 -61.29 31.68
N VAL A 458 17.68 -60.77 32.87
CA VAL A 458 17.95 -61.57 34.09
C VAL A 458 16.65 -61.90 34.84
N PHE A 459 15.73 -60.94 34.96
CA PHE A 459 14.46 -61.16 35.67
C PHE A 459 13.45 -62.02 34.88
N LEU A 460 13.38 -61.90 33.55
CA LEU A 460 12.38 -62.61 32.74
C LEU A 460 12.45 -64.16 32.88
N PRO A 461 13.63 -64.83 32.83
CA PRO A 461 13.75 -66.26 33.12
C PRO A 461 13.32 -66.62 34.55
N GLY A 462 13.73 -65.80 35.52
CA GLY A 462 13.40 -65.98 36.93
C GLY A 462 11.90 -65.92 37.20
N THR A 463 11.22 -64.90 36.67
CA THR A 463 9.77 -64.72 36.81
C THR A 463 8.98 -65.82 36.08
N PHE A 464 9.42 -66.23 34.89
CA PHE A 464 8.78 -67.33 34.16
C PHE A 464 8.86 -68.66 34.93
N LEU A 465 10.06 -69.01 35.44
CA LEU A 465 10.23 -70.23 36.22
C LEU A 465 9.51 -70.13 37.57
N ALA A 466 9.53 -68.99 38.26
CA ALA A 466 8.77 -68.79 39.48
C ALA A 466 7.25 -68.99 39.27
N GLY A 467 6.70 -68.51 38.15
CA GLY A 467 5.32 -68.78 37.76
C GLY A 467 5.06 -70.25 37.42
N ALA A 468 5.94 -70.88 36.63
CA ALA A 468 5.80 -72.28 36.23
C ALA A 468 5.89 -73.26 37.42
N PHE A 469 6.82 -73.05 38.35
CA PHE A 469 6.91 -73.84 39.58
C PHE A 469 5.84 -73.46 40.62
N GLY A 470 5.45 -72.18 40.70
CA GLY A 470 4.40 -71.69 41.60
C GLY A 470 2.97 -72.09 41.19
N SER A 471 2.74 -72.44 39.93
CA SER A 471 1.44 -72.90 39.41
C SER A 471 1.03 -74.32 39.86
N GLY A 472 1.85 -74.99 40.67
CA GLY A 472 1.54 -76.32 41.22
C GLY A 472 1.75 -77.50 40.26
N ILE A 473 2.23 -77.26 39.03
CA ILE A 473 2.49 -78.29 38.00
C ILE A 473 3.54 -79.32 38.47
N PHE A 474 4.49 -78.92 39.32
CA PHE A 474 5.56 -79.78 39.84
C PHE A 474 5.34 -80.16 41.30
N ASN A 475 4.31 -80.94 41.61
CA ASN A 475 4.01 -81.34 42.97
C ASN A 475 4.85 -82.57 43.40
N LYS A 476 5.77 -82.41 44.37
CA LYS A 476 6.52 -83.51 45.01
C LYS A 476 6.41 -83.38 46.53
N GLN A 477 6.11 -84.49 47.18
CA GLN A 477 5.75 -84.56 48.59
C GLN A 477 6.94 -84.23 49.51
N ASP A 478 6.74 -83.33 50.47
CA ASP A 478 7.79 -82.82 51.35
C ASP A 478 8.21 -83.84 52.41
N VAL A 479 9.52 -83.98 52.61
CA VAL A 479 10.12 -84.79 53.67
C VAL A 479 11.29 -83.99 54.26
N HIS A 480 11.08 -83.40 55.45
CA HIS A 480 11.98 -82.49 56.19
C HIS A 480 12.01 -81.00 55.80
N GLY A 481 10.85 -80.35 55.64
CA GLY A 481 10.70 -78.89 55.81
C GLY A 481 11.37 -77.96 54.78
N ILE A 482 12.16 -78.51 53.87
CA ILE A 482 12.79 -77.82 52.73
C ILE A 482 12.29 -78.54 51.49
N SER A 483 11.50 -77.86 50.65
CA SER A 483 10.89 -78.50 49.49
C SER A 483 11.94 -78.93 48.47
N ASN A 484 11.87 -80.19 48.04
CA ASN A 484 12.82 -80.83 47.11
C ASN A 484 12.75 -80.27 45.67
N ILE A 485 11.94 -79.23 45.46
CA ILE A 485 11.80 -78.47 44.21
C ILE A 485 12.85 -77.35 44.11
N PHE A 486 13.51 -76.98 45.21
CA PHE A 486 14.53 -75.93 45.25
C PHE A 486 15.72 -76.20 44.32
N TRP A 487 16.29 -77.42 44.37
CA TRP A 487 17.42 -77.80 43.50
C TRP A 487 17.09 -77.78 42.00
N PRO A 488 16.02 -78.44 41.50
CA PRO A 488 15.68 -78.38 40.07
C PRO A 488 15.31 -76.97 39.58
N PHE A 489 14.77 -76.10 40.44
CA PHE A 489 14.60 -74.68 40.11
C PHE A 489 15.95 -73.99 39.83
N ILE A 490 16.96 -74.17 40.70
CA ILE A 490 18.31 -73.61 40.48
C ILE A 490 18.98 -74.20 39.23
N TYR A 491 18.89 -75.52 39.01
CA TYR A 491 19.45 -76.18 37.83
C TYR A 491 18.82 -75.74 36.50
N THR A 492 17.58 -75.23 36.50
CA THR A 492 16.91 -74.73 35.29
C THR A 492 17.07 -73.22 35.09
N LEU A 493 17.06 -72.44 36.18
CA LEU A 493 17.20 -70.98 36.15
C LEU A 493 18.54 -70.50 35.60
N ILE A 494 19.64 -71.08 36.09
CA ILE A 494 20.99 -70.68 35.70
C ILE A 494 21.23 -70.84 34.19
N PRO A 495 21.06 -72.03 33.56
CA PRO A 495 21.29 -72.18 32.13
C PRO A 495 20.31 -71.37 31.28
N LEU A 496 19.04 -71.22 31.69
CA LEU A 496 18.07 -70.40 30.95
C LEU A 496 18.49 -68.93 30.90
N THR A 497 19.06 -68.41 31.99
CA THR A 497 19.60 -67.04 32.06
C THR A 497 20.88 -66.87 31.22
N PHE A 498 21.75 -67.88 31.17
CA PHE A 498 22.89 -67.88 30.24
C PHE A 498 22.45 -67.94 28.77
N VAL A 499 21.37 -68.65 28.44
CA VAL A 499 20.80 -68.71 27.09
C VAL A 499 20.22 -67.35 26.67
N THR A 500 19.44 -66.67 27.52
CA THR A 500 18.87 -65.34 27.17
C THR A 500 19.95 -64.28 27.00
N LEU A 501 20.96 -64.24 27.88
CA LEU A 501 22.12 -63.35 27.74
C LEU A 501 22.97 -63.69 26.51
N GLY A 502 23.17 -64.99 26.23
CA GLY A 502 23.91 -65.47 25.06
C GLY A 502 23.25 -65.09 23.73
N LEU A 503 21.92 -65.25 23.63
CA LEU A 503 21.13 -64.82 22.47
C LEU A 503 21.23 -63.31 22.23
N TRP A 504 21.15 -62.50 23.29
CA TRP A 504 21.31 -61.05 23.20
C TRP A 504 22.72 -60.65 22.72
N PHE A 505 23.77 -61.26 23.29
CA PHE A 505 25.16 -61.01 22.90
C PHE A 505 25.42 -61.43 21.45
N TRP A 506 24.89 -62.58 21.02
CA TRP A 506 24.98 -63.08 19.65
C TRP A 506 24.31 -62.12 18.66
N ARG A 507 23.07 -61.69 18.94
CA ARG A 507 22.34 -60.72 18.12
C ARG A 507 23.12 -59.39 18.01
N GLY A 508 23.61 -58.86 19.13
CA GLY A 508 24.40 -57.64 19.16
C GLY A 508 25.77 -57.76 18.48
N ARG A 509 26.37 -58.96 18.39
CA ARG A 509 27.56 -59.22 17.59
C ARG A 509 27.24 -59.26 16.09
N LEU A 510 26.13 -59.90 15.72
CA LEU A 510 25.69 -60.04 14.34
C LEU A 510 25.33 -58.69 13.72
N GLU A 511 24.59 -57.83 14.44
CA GLU A 511 24.26 -56.47 14.01
C GLU A 511 25.50 -55.60 13.78
N ARG A 512 26.49 -55.67 14.66
CA ARG A 512 27.78 -54.97 14.49
C ARG A 512 28.53 -55.45 13.24
N PHE A 513 28.51 -56.75 12.97
CA PHE A 513 29.12 -57.32 11.76
C PHE A 513 28.40 -56.90 10.46
N TYR A 514 27.05 -56.88 10.47
CA TYR A 514 26.27 -56.38 9.34
C TYR A 514 26.52 -54.90 9.04
N LYS A 515 26.54 -54.03 10.07
CA LYS A 515 26.85 -52.59 9.90
C LYS A 515 28.24 -52.37 9.31
N TRP A 516 29.27 -53.02 9.87
CA TRP A 516 30.64 -52.96 9.33
C TRP A 516 30.73 -53.39 7.86
N ARG A 517 30.00 -54.46 7.47
CA ARG A 517 29.97 -54.93 6.08
C ARG A 517 29.31 -53.91 5.15
N GLN A 518 28.21 -53.28 5.56
CA GLN A 518 27.55 -52.22 4.77
C GLN A 518 28.44 -50.99 4.60
N GLU A 519 29.12 -50.53 5.65
CA GLU A 519 30.06 -49.39 5.56
C GLU A 519 31.20 -49.64 4.57
N ARG A 520 31.76 -50.86 4.54
CA ARG A 520 32.80 -51.20 3.55
C ARG A 520 32.26 -51.21 2.12
N LEU A 521 31.04 -51.70 1.89
CA LEU A 521 30.41 -51.68 0.57
C LEU A 521 30.09 -50.25 0.10
N LEU A 522 29.65 -49.37 1.00
CA LEU A 522 29.43 -47.95 0.68
C LEU A 522 30.73 -47.21 0.37
N LYS A 523 31.83 -47.50 1.09
CA LYS A 523 33.16 -46.96 0.79
C LYS A 523 33.65 -47.45 -0.58
N MET A 524 33.48 -48.73 -0.92
CA MET A 524 33.85 -49.28 -2.23
C MET A 524 33.04 -48.67 -3.38
N LYS A 525 31.73 -48.45 -3.20
CA LYS A 525 30.92 -47.71 -4.19
C LYS A 525 31.48 -46.30 -4.41
N ARG A 526 31.65 -45.52 -3.33
CA ARG A 526 32.11 -44.13 -3.42
C ARG A 526 33.48 -43.99 -4.10
N VAL A 527 34.38 -44.97 -3.92
CA VAL A 527 35.67 -45.02 -4.64
C VAL A 527 35.47 -45.29 -6.12
N LYS A 528 34.64 -46.28 -6.48
CA LYS A 528 34.32 -46.57 -7.90
C LYS A 528 33.62 -45.40 -8.61
N ASP A 529 32.73 -44.70 -7.91
CA ASP A 529 32.02 -43.54 -8.45
C ASP A 529 33.00 -42.37 -8.72
N LEU A 530 34.08 -42.26 -7.92
CA LEU A 530 35.17 -41.29 -8.15
C LEU A 530 36.11 -41.73 -9.29
N GLU A 531 36.50 -43.00 -9.35
CA GLU A 531 37.35 -43.55 -10.42
C GLU A 531 36.66 -43.45 -11.79
N GLY A 532 35.38 -43.81 -11.88
CA GLY A 532 34.61 -43.73 -13.11
C GLY A 532 34.37 -42.30 -13.63
N GLY A 533 34.38 -41.29 -12.75
CA GLY A 533 34.32 -39.88 -13.16
C GLY A 533 35.63 -39.36 -13.75
N ILE A 534 36.77 -39.94 -13.36
CA ILE A 534 38.11 -39.54 -13.84
C ILE A 534 38.40 -40.15 -15.22
N GLU A 535 37.91 -41.37 -15.51
CA GLU A 535 38.02 -41.98 -16.84
C GLU A 535 37.18 -41.26 -17.91
N THR A 536 36.11 -40.56 -17.53
CA THR A 536 35.29 -39.78 -18.49
C THR A 536 35.93 -38.47 -18.94
N ASP A 537 36.71 -37.78 -18.10
CA ASP A 537 37.40 -36.53 -18.47
C ASP A 537 38.69 -36.77 -19.28
N THR A 538 39.29 -37.97 -19.18
CA THR A 538 40.60 -38.26 -19.80
C THR A 538 40.55 -38.75 -21.25
N ASN A 539 39.35 -38.98 -21.81
CA ASN A 539 39.15 -39.37 -23.21
C ASN A 539 38.75 -38.20 -24.14
N GLY A 540 38.83 -36.94 -23.66
CA GLY A 540 38.66 -35.75 -24.49
C GLY A 540 39.86 -35.49 -25.42
N ALA A 541 39.76 -35.90 -26.69
CA ALA A 541 40.85 -35.80 -27.66
C ALA A 541 41.25 -34.35 -28.03
N PRO A 542 42.54 -34.09 -28.34
CA PRO A 542 43.02 -32.75 -28.72
C PRO A 542 42.66 -32.39 -30.18
N GLY A 543 41.78 -31.40 -30.36
CA GLY A 543 41.28 -30.95 -31.66
C GLY A 543 41.96 -29.67 -32.20
N ARG A 544 43.01 -29.85 -33.01
CA ARG A 544 43.55 -28.96 -34.07
C ARG A 544 43.38 -27.44 -34.01
N THR A 545 44.52 -26.77 -34.11
CA THR A 545 44.69 -25.45 -34.74
C THR A 545 44.26 -25.43 -36.22
N ALA A 546 43.48 -24.40 -36.59
CA ALA A 546 43.50 -23.72 -37.89
C ALA A 546 42.87 -22.33 -37.71
#